data_AF-A0A258CIG1-F1
#
_entry.id   AF-A0A258CIG1-F1
#
_cell.length_a   1.000
_cell.length_b   1.000
_cell.length_c   1.000
_cell.angle_alpha   90.00
_cell.angle_beta   90.00
_cell.angle_gamma   90.00
#
_symmetry.space_group_name_H-M   'P 1'
#
loop_
_entity.id
_entity.type
_entity.pdbx_description
1 polymer ?
#
loop_
_entity_poly.entity_id
_entity_poly.type
_entity_poly.pdbx_seq_one_letter_code
_entity_poly.pdbx_strand_id
1 'polypeptide(L)' 'RERFDFDSKQKLIAAVEQVTLADVQSFYQQTLLNPQAARILVQMRGTSFREQPFATLPNQQVVTDIAEFQRRMAKQ' A
#
# COMPACT_ATOMS: atom_id res chain seq x y z
N ARG A 1 -22.95 5.77 -3.25
CA ARG A 1 -23.98 4.83 -2.74
C ARG A 1 -23.37 4.12 -1.54
N GLU A 2 -23.86 4.43 -0.35
CA GLU A 2 -23.31 3.89 0.90
C GLU A 2 -23.71 2.42 1.07
N ARG A 3 -22.85 1.62 1.71
CA ARG A 3 -23.07 0.19 1.97
C ARG A 3 -23.76 0.01 3.32
N PHE A 4 -25.09 -0.11 3.31
CA PHE A 4 -25.92 -0.23 4.52
C PHE A 4 -26.31 -1.66 4.90
N ASP A 5 -25.74 -2.68 4.24
CA ASP A 5 -26.07 -4.08 4.54
C ASP A 5 -25.37 -4.57 5.83
N PHE A 6 -24.42 -3.79 6.37
CA PHE A 6 -23.64 -4.05 7.59
C PHE A 6 -23.02 -5.47 7.70
N ASP A 7 -22.90 -6.17 6.58
CA ASP A 7 -22.48 -7.57 6.47
C ASP A 7 -21.00 -7.72 6.07
N SER A 8 -20.23 -6.63 6.14
CA SER A 8 -18.82 -6.56 5.74
C SER A 8 -17.96 -7.65 6.39
N LYS A 9 -18.21 -7.95 7.68
CA LYS A 9 -17.49 -8.99 8.42
C LYS A 9 -17.82 -10.39 7.89
N GLN A 10 -19.09 -10.72 7.71
CA GLN A 10 -19.52 -12.02 7.16
C GLN A 10 -18.98 -12.23 5.75
N LYS A 11 -19.06 -11.20 4.89
CA LYS A 11 -18.48 -11.24 3.54
C LYS A 11 -16.97 -11.47 3.57
N LEU A 12 -16.25 -10.84 4.51
CA LEU A 12 -14.81 -11.04 4.65
C LEU A 12 -14.48 -12.47 5.10
N ILE A 13 -15.22 -13.02 6.07
CA ILE A 13 -15.03 -14.40 6.54
C ILE A 13 -15.23 -15.37 5.38
N ALA A 14 -16.35 -15.27 4.67
CA ALA A 14 -16.65 -16.14 3.53
C ALA A 14 -15.60 -16.04 2.42
N ALA A 15 -15.04 -14.84 2.18
CA ALA A 15 -13.98 -14.65 1.21
C ALA A 15 -12.66 -15.30 1.65
N VAL A 16 -12.28 -15.17 2.93
CA VAL A 16 -11.05 -15.79 3.47
C VAL A 16 -11.14 -17.31 3.45
N GLU A 17 -12.30 -17.89 3.76
CA GLU A 17 -12.52 -19.34 3.71
C GLU A 17 -12.35 -19.94 2.31
N GLN A 18 -12.48 -19.13 1.25
CA GLN A 18 -12.29 -19.54 -0.14
C GLN A 18 -10.84 -19.39 -0.64
N VAL A 19 -9.97 -18.72 0.13
CA VAL A 19 -8.58 -18.45 -0.27
C VAL A 19 -7.76 -19.74 -0.30
N THR A 20 -7.08 -19.98 -1.42
CA THR A 20 -6.15 -21.11 -1.55
C THR A 20 -4.70 -20.66 -1.35
N LEU A 21 -3.80 -21.62 -1.13
CA LEU A 21 -2.36 -21.35 -1.10
C LEU A 21 -1.87 -20.70 -2.41
N ALA A 22 -2.42 -21.13 -3.56
CA ALA A 22 -2.07 -20.57 -4.86
C ALA A 22 -2.46 -19.08 -4.95
N ASP A 23 -3.62 -18.70 -4.40
CA ASP A 23 -4.06 -17.31 -4.35
C ASP A 23 -3.13 -16.45 -3.49
N VAL A 24 -2.68 -16.96 -2.34
CA VAL A 24 -1.73 -16.26 -1.47
C VAL A 24 -0.39 -16.06 -2.17
N GLN A 25 0.13 -17.10 -2.83
CA GLN A 25 1.39 -17.02 -3.57
C GLN A 25 1.30 -16.02 -4.73
N SER A 26 0.19 -16.07 -5.48
CA SER A 26 -0.09 -15.14 -6.57
C SER A 26 -0.18 -13.70 -6.08
N PHE A 27 -0.91 -13.46 -4.98
CA PHE A 27 -1.01 -12.14 -4.35
C PHE A 27 0.37 -11.61 -3.91
N TYR A 28 1.19 -12.45 -3.28
CA TYR A 28 2.55 -12.08 -2.87
C TYR A 28 3.41 -11.65 -4.08
N GLN A 29 3.37 -12.43 -5.16
CA GLN A 29 4.10 -12.12 -6.39
C GLN A 29 3.63 -10.80 -7.02
N GLN A 30 2.32 -10.59 -7.09
CA GLN A 30 1.72 -9.42 -7.74
C GLN A 30 1.87 -8.12 -6.94
N THR A 31 2.01 -8.20 -5.61
CA THR A 31 2.11 -7.02 -4.74
C THR A 31 3.54 -6.71 -4.31
N LEU A 32 4.27 -7.71 -3.82
CA LEU A 32 5.59 -7.52 -3.21
C LEU A 32 6.74 -7.77 -4.18
N LEU A 33 6.59 -8.65 -5.17
CA LEU A 33 7.64 -8.90 -6.18
C LEU A 33 7.43 -8.12 -7.48
N ASN A 34 6.26 -7.50 -7.67
CA ASN A 34 5.97 -6.71 -8.86
C ASN A 34 6.61 -5.31 -8.79
N PRO A 35 7.62 -4.98 -9.60
CA PRO A 35 8.27 -3.67 -9.60
C PRO A 35 7.34 -2.53 -10.09
N GLN A 36 6.20 -2.86 -10.70
CA GLN A 36 5.19 -1.91 -11.16
C GLN A 36 4.03 -1.74 -10.16
N ALA A 37 4.00 -2.52 -9.07
CA ALA A 37 2.96 -2.35 -8.06
C ALA A 37 3.14 -1.02 -7.33
N ALA A 38 2.04 -0.29 -7.13
CA ALA A 38 2.04 0.94 -6.35
C ALA A 38 2.42 0.65 -4.90
N ARG A 39 3.43 1.37 -4.39
CA ARG A 39 3.96 1.21 -3.02
C ARG A 39 4.10 2.57 -2.38
N ILE A 40 3.64 2.69 -1.14
CA ILE A 40 3.89 3.86 -0.30
C ILE A 40 4.91 3.43 0.75
N LEU A 41 6.10 4.02 0.71
CA LEU A 41 7.13 3.83 1.72
C LEU A 41 7.23 5.08 2.59
N VAL A 42 6.91 4.96 3.86
CA VAL A 42 7.10 6.02 4.85
C VAL A 42 8.44 5.81 5.53
N GLN A 43 9.36 6.76 5.34
CA GLN A 43 10.65 6.75 6.02
C GLN A 43 10.66 7.80 7.12
N MET A 44 11.00 7.38 8.35
CA MET A 44 11.17 8.26 9.49
C MET A 44 12.63 8.26 9.92
N ARG A 45 13.18 9.44 10.23
CA ARG A 45 14.59 9.59 10.63
C ARG A 45 14.67 10.14 12.04
N GLY A 46 15.29 9.36 12.93
CA GLY A 46 15.55 9.77 14.31
C GLY A 46 16.58 10.91 14.40
N THR A 47 16.58 11.61 15.53
CA THR A 47 17.46 12.77 15.77
C THR A 47 18.95 12.40 15.74
N SER A 48 19.32 11.19 16.17
CA SER A 48 20.70 10.69 16.13
C SER A 48 21.22 10.39 14.72
N PHE A 49 20.32 10.35 13.72
CA PHE A 49 20.65 9.97 12.35
C PHE A 49 20.37 11.11 11.35
N ARG A 50 20.33 12.36 11.82
CA ARG A 50 19.98 13.55 11.01
C ARG A 50 20.78 13.73 9.73
N GLU A 51 22.01 13.22 9.69
CA GLU A 51 22.88 13.34 8.51
C GLU A 51 22.82 12.11 7.61
N GLN A 52 22.14 11.04 8.02
CA GLN A 52 21.99 9.86 7.18
C GLN A 52 20.96 10.12 6.06
N PRO A 53 21.25 9.70 4.83
CA PRO A 53 20.32 9.81 3.72
C PRO A 53 19.14 8.85 3.92
N PHE A 54 17.98 9.23 3.38
CA PHE A 54 16.86 8.29 3.22
C PHE A 54 17.20 7.23 2.16
N ALA A 55 16.61 6.05 2.29
CA ALA A 55 16.71 5.00 1.29
C ALA A 55 16.18 5.49 -0.06
N THR A 56 16.88 5.14 -1.14
CA THR A 56 16.48 5.45 -2.51
C THR A 56 16.07 4.16 -3.21
N LEU A 57 14.87 4.18 -3.81
CA LEU A 57 14.32 3.08 -4.59
C LEU A 57 14.22 3.46 -6.08
N PRO A 58 14.40 2.50 -7.00
CA PRO A 58 14.10 2.70 -8.40
C PRO A 58 12.67 3.19 -8.61
N ASN A 59 12.47 4.14 -9.53
CA ASN A 59 11.17 4.73 -9.87
C ASN A 59 10.42 5.38 -8.69
N GLN A 60 11.11 5.74 -7.61
CA GLN A 60 10.47 6.41 -6.50
C GLN A 60 10.09 7.85 -6.85
N GLN A 61 8.90 8.27 -6.40
CA GLN A 61 8.53 9.66 -6.32
C GLN A 61 8.61 10.11 -4.86
N VAL A 62 9.50 11.05 -4.57
CA VAL A 62 9.63 11.59 -3.21
C VAL A 62 8.45 12.52 -2.94
N VAL A 63 7.71 12.24 -1.86
CA VAL A 63 6.59 13.05 -1.39
C VAL A 63 7.00 13.71 -0.08
N THR A 64 7.08 15.03 -0.07
CA THR A 64 7.38 15.85 1.11
C THR A 64 6.14 16.55 1.68
N ASP A 65 5.06 16.61 0.91
CA ASP A 65 3.76 17.16 1.31
C ASP A 65 2.64 16.14 1.00
N ILE A 66 2.05 15.59 2.06
CA ILE A 66 0.96 14.60 1.97
C ILE A 66 -0.31 15.22 1.40
N ALA A 67 -0.61 16.48 1.72
CA ALA A 67 -1.81 17.17 1.25
C ALA A 67 -1.74 17.42 -0.27
N GLU A 68 -0.55 17.79 -0.77
CA GLU A 68 -0.35 17.91 -2.21
C GLU A 68 -0.45 16.57 -2.93
N PHE A 69 0.14 15.53 -2.35
CA PHE A 69 0.08 14.17 -2.88
C PHE A 69 -1.38 13.66 -3.00
N GLN A 70 -2.19 13.84 -1.95
CA GLN A 70 -3.60 13.46 -1.97
C GLN A 70 -4.38 14.17 -3.10
N ARG A 71 -4.14 15.47 -3.32
CA ARG A 71 -4.79 16.24 -4.40
C ARG A 71 -4.44 15.72 -5.79
N ARG A 72 -3.22 15.20 -5.98
CA ARG A 72 -2.77 14.60 -7.25
C ARG A 72 -3.40 13.22 -7.48
N MET A 73 -3.55 12.41 -6.43
CA MET A 73 -4.17 11.08 -6.54
C MET A 73 -5.67 11.14 -6.87
N ALA A 74 -6.42 12.08 -6.29
CA ALA A 74 -7.86 12.20 -6.53
C ALA A 74 -8.23 12.60 -7.98
N LYS A 75 -7.24 12.97 -8.81
CA LYS A 75 -7.41 13.36 -10.21
C LYS A 75 -7.17 12.20 -11.20
N GLN A 76 -6.86 10.99 -10.72
CA GLN A 76 -6.66 9.80 -11.54
C GLN A 76 -7.86 8.87 -11.51
#